data_AF-A0A069IC87-F1
#
_entry.id   AF-A0A069IC87-F1
#
_cell.length_a   1.000
_cell.length_b   1.000
_cell.length_c   1.000
_cell.angle_alpha   90.00
_cell.angle_beta   90.00
_cell.angle_gamma   90.00
#
_symmetry.space_group_name_H-M   'P 1'
#
loop_
_entity.id
_entity.type
_entity.pdbx_description
1 polymer ?
#
loop_
_entity_poly.entity_id
_entity_poly.type
_entity_poly.pdbx_seq_one_letter_code
_entity_poly.pdbx_strand_id
1 'polypeptide(L)'
;MTRLAWCVAFIAMALVAMRQSALLAAKLAEKYSWPLIEQWHGCWDIEHCSVSWWGQAAIVLFLVGPAVAWASAGWKYSRQPTAGRFAWTMLSLLAGTALFYLGYYALIW
;
A
#
# COMPACT_ATOMS: atom_id res chain seq x y z
N MET A 1 21.13 -5.86 16.93
CA MET A 1 19.94 -4.98 16.81
C MET A 1 18.74 -5.68 17.44
N THR A 2 17.96 -4.98 18.28
CA THR A 2 16.73 -5.51 18.87
C THR A 2 15.65 -5.70 17.79
N ARG A 3 14.75 -6.68 17.94
CA ARG A 3 13.67 -6.95 16.96
C ARG A 3 12.83 -5.71 16.66
N LEU A 4 12.61 -4.88 17.68
CA LEU A 4 11.92 -3.61 17.60
C LEU A 4 12.57 -2.64 16.62
N ALA A 5 13.90 -2.54 16.59
CA ALA A 5 14.60 -1.66 15.66
C ALA A 5 14.38 -2.05 14.19
N TRP A 6 14.36 -3.36 13.89
CA TRP A 6 14.07 -3.85 12.54
C TRP A 6 12.62 -3.61 12.12
N CYS A 7 11.66 -3.81 13.02
CA CYS A 7 10.25 -3.48 12.74
C CYS A 7 10.07 -1.99 12.46
N VAL A 8 10.67 -1.12 13.28
CA VAL A 8 10.61 0.34 13.08
C VAL A 8 11.25 0.73 11.75
N ALA A 9 12.40 0.17 11.39
CA ALA A 9 13.05 0.44 10.11
C ALA A 9 12.17 0.02 8.91
N PHE A 10 11.56 -1.17 8.98
CA PHE A 10 10.64 -1.63 7.93
C PHE A 10 9.38 -0.77 7.84
N ILE A 11 8.80 -0.33 8.96
CA ILE A 11 7.65 0.58 8.97
C ILE A 11 8.02 1.94 8.38
N ALA A 12 9.17 2.50 8.74
CA ALA A 12 9.64 3.76 8.17
C ALA A 12 9.80 3.67 6.65
N MET A 13 10.39 2.58 6.15
CA MET A 13 10.49 2.32 4.71
C MET A 13 9.11 2.11 4.06
N ALA A 14 8.17 1.45 4.75
CA ALA A 14 6.80 1.28 4.27
C ALA A 14 6.10 2.62 4.06
N LEU A 15 6.22 3.55 5.02
CA LEU A 15 5.61 4.89 4.92
C LEU A 15 6.16 5.66 3.72
N VAL A 16 7.47 5.57 3.47
CA VAL A 16 8.09 6.18 2.29
C VAL A 16 7.57 5.53 1.01
N ALA A 17 7.52 4.19 0.96
CA ALA A 17 7.02 3.45 -0.20
C ALA A 17 5.56 3.80 -0.51
N MET A 18 4.67 3.78 0.49
CA MET A 18 3.27 4.16 0.35
C MET A 18 3.12 5.58 -0.19
N ARG A 19 3.88 6.53 0.36
CA ARG A 19 3.83 7.94 -0.11
C ARG A 19 4.27 8.06 -1.56
N GLN A 20 5.36 7.40 -1.95
CA GLN A 20 5.86 7.44 -3.33
C GLN A 20 4.88 6.76 -4.30
N SER A 21 4.29 5.62 -3.92
CA SER A 21 3.27 4.94 -4.71
C SER A 21 2.02 5.78 -4.90
N ALA A 22 1.54 6.46 -3.85
CA ALA A 22 0.39 7.35 -3.93
C ALA A 22 0.65 8.56 -4.85
N LEU A 23 1.83 9.19 -4.73
CA LEU A 23 2.23 10.29 -5.62
C LEU A 23 2.37 9.85 -7.08
N LEU A 24 2.92 8.65 -7.31
CA LEU A 24 3.04 8.08 -8.64
C LEU A 24 1.66 7.83 -9.24
N ALA A 25 0.75 7.22 -8.49
CA ALA A 25 -0.62 6.99 -8.92
C ALA A 25 -1.33 8.31 -9.27
N ALA A 26 -1.20 9.35 -8.43
CA ALA A 26 -1.78 10.67 -8.70
C ALA A 26 -1.22 11.33 -9.97
N LYS A 27 0.10 11.26 -10.19
CA LYS A 27 0.72 11.79 -11.42
C LYS A 27 0.30 11.02 -12.67
N LEU A 28 0.17 9.69 -12.56
CA LEU A 28 -0.35 8.87 -13.64
C LEU A 28 -1.81 9.24 -13.93
N ALA A 29 -2.60 9.49 -12.90
CA ALA A 29 -3.99 9.90 -13.07
C ALA A 29 -4.13 11.20 -13.85
N GLU A 30 -3.35 12.21 -13.46
CA GLU A 30 -3.33 13.53 -14.11
C GLU A 30 -2.87 13.42 -15.57
N LYS A 31 -1.83 12.63 -15.84
CA LYS A 31 -1.27 12.49 -17.19
C LYS A 31 -2.16 11.70 -18.14
N TYR A 32 -2.86 10.69 -17.64
CA TYR A 32 -3.66 9.77 -18.45
C TYR A 32 -5.17 10.06 -18.38
N SER A 33 -5.59 11.15 -17.72
CA SER A 33 -7.00 11.49 -17.51
C SER A 33 -7.78 10.30 -16.92
N TRP A 34 -7.18 9.67 -15.91
CA TRP A 34 -7.79 8.57 -15.15
C TRP A 34 -8.96 9.13 -14.31
N PRO A 35 -10.13 8.45 -14.24
CA PRO A 35 -10.26 6.99 -14.34
C PRO A 35 -10.69 6.36 -15.66
N LEU A 36 -10.18 5.13 -15.88
CA LEU A 36 -10.66 4.23 -16.94
C LEU A 36 -12.10 3.74 -16.69
N ILE A 37 -12.63 3.90 -15.47
CA ILE A 37 -13.97 3.47 -15.06
C ILE A 37 -14.67 4.66 -14.37
N GLU A 38 -15.45 5.44 -15.12
CA GLU A 38 -16.22 6.61 -14.62
C GLU A 38 -17.29 6.28 -13.56
N GLN A 39 -17.55 4.99 -13.31
CA GLN A 39 -18.72 4.49 -12.58
C GLN A 39 -18.69 4.76 -11.06
N TRP A 40 -17.54 5.13 -10.49
CA TRP A 40 -17.33 5.23 -9.04
C TRP A 40 -17.31 6.67 -8.50
N HIS A 41 -17.39 7.69 -9.36
CA HIS A 41 -17.33 9.11 -8.97
C HIS A 41 -18.55 9.61 -8.15
N GLY A 42 -19.60 8.80 -7.97
CA GLY A 42 -20.84 9.23 -7.31
C GLY A 42 -20.93 9.01 -5.79
N CYS A 43 -20.05 8.20 -5.18
CA CYS A 43 -20.31 7.68 -3.82
C CYS A 43 -19.12 7.73 -2.83
N TRP A 44 -18.20 8.68 -3.00
CA TRP A 44 -17.10 8.89 -2.06
C TRP A 44 -17.34 10.00 -1.03
N ASP A 45 -18.39 10.81 -1.21
CA ASP A 45 -18.88 11.67 -0.13
C ASP A 45 -19.55 10.81 0.95
N ILE A 46 -18.87 10.71 2.08
CA ILE A 46 -19.23 9.91 3.27
C ILE A 46 -20.66 10.24 3.74
N GLU A 47 -21.16 11.43 3.40
CA GLU A 47 -22.45 11.94 3.83
C GLU A 47 -23.65 11.42 3.01
N HIS A 48 -23.47 10.90 1.79
CA HIS A 48 -24.61 10.67 0.87
C HIS A 48 -24.71 9.27 0.23
N CYS A 49 -23.74 8.38 0.46
CA CYS A 49 -23.81 7.01 -0.05
C CYS A 49 -23.54 5.97 1.02
N SER A 50 -24.44 4.97 1.13
CA SER A 50 -24.19 3.77 1.92
C SER A 50 -23.09 2.94 1.25
N VAL A 51 -21.82 3.23 1.58
CA VAL A 51 -20.69 2.44 1.11
C VAL A 51 -20.90 1.00 1.59
N SER A 52 -20.99 0.07 0.64
CA SER A 52 -21.16 -1.34 0.97
C SER A 52 -20.06 -1.80 1.93
N TRP A 53 -20.36 -2.81 2.75
CA TRP A 53 -19.37 -3.34 3.70
C TRP A 53 -18.06 -3.77 3.01
N TRP A 54 -18.16 -4.23 1.75
CA TRP A 54 -17.02 -4.54 0.90
C TRP A 54 -16.16 -3.32 0.57
N GLY A 55 -16.79 -2.17 0.28
CA GLY A 55 -16.08 -0.91 0.06
C GLY A 55 -15.34 -0.43 1.32
N GLN A 56 -15.98 -0.55 2.50
CA GLN A 56 -15.33 -0.22 3.77
C GLN A 56 -14.14 -1.15 4.06
N ALA A 57 -14.31 -2.46 3.84
CA ALA A 57 -13.23 -3.43 3.99
C ALA A 57 -12.06 -3.15 3.04
N ALA A 58 -12.36 -2.75 1.79
CA ALA A 58 -11.35 -2.37 0.81
C ALA A 58 -10.56 -1.12 1.25
N ILE A 59 -11.23 -0.10 1.81
CA ILE A 59 -10.58 1.10 2.37
C ILE A 59 -9.66 0.73 3.54
N VAL A 60 -10.14 -0.08 4.48
CA VAL A 60 -9.33 -0.54 5.62
C VAL A 60 -8.12 -1.35 5.15
N LEU A 61 -8.31 -2.25 4.19
CA LEU A 61 -7.22 -3.03 3.62
C LEU A 61 -6.21 -2.14 2.89
N PHE A 62 -6.67 -1.10 2.21
CA PHE A 62 -5.82 -0.13 1.52
C PHE A 62 -4.92 0.64 2.50
N LEU A 63 -5.48 1.10 3.61
CA LEU A 63 -4.76 1.82 4.66
C LEU A 63 -3.80 0.93 5.45
N VAL A 64 -4.27 -0.24 5.89
CA VAL A 64 -3.59 -1.03 6.93
C VAL A 64 -2.84 -2.24 6.35
N GLY A 65 -3.29 -2.77 5.20
CA GLY A 65 -2.76 -3.98 4.60
C GLY A 65 -1.25 -3.92 4.33
N PRO A 66 -0.74 -2.90 3.62
CA PRO A 66 0.69 -2.82 3.37
C PRO A 66 1.48 -2.56 4.67
N ALA A 67 0.96 -1.79 5.63
CA ALA A 67 1.64 -1.58 6.92
C ALA A 67 1.87 -2.90 7.67
N VAL A 68 0.83 -3.75 7.73
CA VAL A 68 0.90 -5.09 8.35
C VAL A 68 1.86 -6.01 7.61
N ALA A 69 1.85 -6.00 6.27
CA ALA A 69 2.75 -6.81 5.46
C ALA A 69 4.23 -6.46 5.76
N TRP A 70 4.57 -5.17 5.76
CA TRP A 70 5.92 -4.69 6.04
C TRP A 70 6.36 -4.96 7.49
N ALA A 71 5.47 -4.76 8.47
CA ALA A 71 5.76 -5.07 9.87
C ALA A 71 6.01 -6.58 10.07
N SER A 72 5.21 -7.43 9.44
CA SER A 72 5.37 -8.89 9.50
C SER A 72 6.68 -9.35 8.85
N ALA A 73 7.09 -8.71 7.76
CA ALA A 73 8.35 -8.98 7.08
C ALA A 73 9.55 -8.55 7.94
N GLY A 74 9.51 -7.38 8.57
CA GLY A 74 10.54 -6.93 9.52
C GLY A 74 10.67 -7.86 10.72
N TRP A 75 9.54 -8.36 11.25
CA TRP A 75 9.53 -9.34 12.34
C TRP A 75 10.18 -10.67 11.93
N LYS A 76 9.82 -11.20 10.75
CA LYS A 76 10.43 -12.43 10.21
C LYS A 76 11.92 -12.26 9.93
N TYR A 77 12.31 -11.13 9.33
CA TYR A 77 13.70 -10.81 9.02
C TYR A 77 14.57 -10.75 10.28
N SER A 78 14.03 -10.20 11.38
CA SER A 78 14.75 -10.06 12.66
C SER A 78 15.28 -11.39 13.24
N ARG A 79 14.73 -12.54 12.80
CA ARG A 79 15.17 -13.87 13.26
C ARG A 79 16.44 -14.35 12.56
N GLN A 80 16.65 -13.97 11.29
CA GLN A 80 17.78 -14.42 10.48
C GLN A 80 18.18 -13.30 9.50
N PRO A 81 18.89 -12.26 9.98
CA PRO A 81 19.25 -11.11 9.17
C PRO A 81 20.38 -11.45 8.20
N THR A 82 20.08 -11.59 6.91
CA THR A 82 21.07 -11.70 5.84
C THR A 82 20.85 -10.62 4.79
N ALA A 83 21.93 -10.07 4.24
CA ALA A 83 21.85 -8.97 3.26
C ALA A 83 21.09 -9.38 1.99
N GLY A 84 21.31 -10.61 1.49
CA GLY A 84 20.58 -11.13 0.32
C GLY A 84 19.07 -11.26 0.56
N ARG A 85 18.64 -11.75 1.73
CA ARG A 85 17.21 -11.78 2.07
C ARG A 85 16.64 -10.39 2.25
N PHE A 86 17.41 -9.44 2.80
CA PHE A 86 16.95 -8.07 2.97
C PHE A 86 16.61 -7.44 1.63
N ALA A 87 17.54 -7.51 0.66
CA ALA A 87 17.34 -6.95 -0.67
C ALA A 87 16.11 -7.56 -1.38
N TRP A 88 15.99 -8.90 -1.37
CA TRP A 88 14.83 -9.58 -1.97
C TRP A 88 13.51 -9.28 -1.26
N THR A 89 13.53 -9.18 0.07
CA THR A 89 12.33 -8.82 0.86
C THR A 89 11.91 -7.39 0.56
N MET A 90 12.86 -6.46 0.50
CA MET A 90 12.58 -5.06 0.14
C MET A 90 12.03 -4.94 -1.27
N LEU A 91 12.66 -5.57 -2.26
CA LEU A 91 12.22 -5.52 -3.65
C LEU A 91 10.79 -6.06 -3.79
N SER A 92 10.51 -7.22 -3.18
CA SER A 92 9.17 -7.84 -3.26
C SER A 92 8.11 -7.02 -2.53
N LEU A 93 8.43 -6.42 -1.37
CA LEU A 93 7.51 -5.52 -0.66
C LEU A 93 7.25 -4.23 -1.44
N LEU A 94 8.29 -3.63 -2.02
CA LEU A 94 8.16 -2.43 -2.85
C LEU A 94 7.31 -2.70 -4.08
N ALA A 95 7.62 -3.76 -4.83
CA ALA A 95 6.86 -4.16 -6.01
C ALA A 95 5.41 -4.50 -5.64
N GLY A 96 5.19 -5.29 -4.59
CA GLY A 96 3.87 -5.65 -4.12
C GLY A 96 3.05 -4.44 -3.67
N THR A 97 3.66 -3.50 -2.95
CA THR A 97 2.99 -2.26 -2.53
C THR A 97 2.63 -1.40 -3.74
N ALA A 98 3.57 -1.20 -4.67
CA ALA A 98 3.31 -0.42 -5.87
C ALA A 98 2.19 -1.03 -6.73
N LEU A 99 2.23 -2.35 -6.96
CA LEU A 99 1.18 -3.07 -7.70
C LEU A 99 -0.17 -3.03 -6.99
N PHE A 100 -0.18 -3.16 -5.66
CA PHE A 100 -1.42 -3.05 -4.87
C PHE A 100 -2.06 -1.67 -5.00
N TYR A 101 -1.28 -0.59 -4.84
CA TYR A 101 -1.79 0.77 -4.99
C TYR A 101 -2.23 1.06 -6.43
N LEU A 102 -1.45 0.66 -7.44
CA LEU A 102 -1.82 0.83 -8.84
C LEU A 102 -3.06 0.02 -9.22
N GLY A 103 -3.17 -1.23 -8.74
CA GLY A 103 -4.32 -2.08 -9.00
C GLY A 103 -5.59 -1.59 -8.29
N TYR A 104 -5.47 -1.14 -7.04
CA TYR A 104 -6.57 -0.51 -6.32
C TYR A 104 -7.02 0.76 -7.04
N TYR A 105 -6.07 1.60 -7.45
CA TYR A 105 -6.36 2.80 -8.22
C TYR A 105 -7.02 2.47 -9.56
N ALA A 106 -6.60 1.40 -10.24
CA ALA A 106 -7.14 1.07 -11.55
C ALA A 106 -8.53 0.42 -11.53
N LEU A 107 -8.85 -0.31 -10.46
CA LEU A 107 -10.09 -1.09 -10.34
C LEU A 107 -11.19 -0.37 -9.58
N ILE A 108 -10.82 0.54 -8.67
CA ILE A 108 -11.76 1.15 -7.70
C ILE A 108 -11.82 2.67 -7.86
N TRP A 109 -10.75 3.31 -8.34
CA TRP A 109 -10.65 4.76 -8.51
C TRP A 109 -10.85 5.16 -9.97
#